data_AF-A0A9E2TZJ0-F1
#
_entry.id   AF-A0A9E2TZJ0-F1
#
_cell.length_a   1.000
_cell.length_b   1.000
_cell.length_c   1.000
_cell.angle_alpha   90.00
_cell.angle_beta   90.00
_cell.angle_gamma   90.00
#
_symmetry.space_group_name_H-M   'P 1'
#
loop_
_entity.id
_entity.type
_entity.pdbx_description
1 polymer ?
#
loop_
_entity_poly.entity_id
_entity_poly.type
_entity_poly.pdbx_seq_one_letter_code
_entity_poly.pdbx_strand_id
1 'polypeptide(L)'
;MNKAIACAYAIGFDEALKELRAINGLEKHPVYLTSLGEIHFELGDVLSAKESFRLAMQYTDSEPVKILLSEKIDNCKVNSSNGLSVKSPKP
;
A
#
# COMPACT_ATOMS: atom_id res chain seq x y z
N MET A 1 9.06 -16.39 10.70
CA MET A 1 8.97 -14.93 10.91
C MET A 1 9.89 -14.29 9.87
N ASN A 2 9.33 -13.78 8.77
CA ASN A 2 10.13 -13.39 7.60
C ASN A 2 10.95 -12.13 7.91
N LYS A 3 12.27 -12.22 7.74
CA LYS A 3 13.23 -11.11 7.90
C LYS A 3 12.79 -9.83 7.17
N ALA A 4 12.07 -9.97 6.05
CA ALA A 4 11.53 -8.86 5.28
C ALA A 4 10.61 -7.93 6.08
N ILE A 5 9.81 -8.47 7.01
CA ILE A 5 8.89 -7.66 7.84
C ILE A 5 9.68 -6.93 8.95
N ALA A 6 10.73 -7.55 9.49
CA ALA A 6 11.59 -6.94 10.50
C ALA A 6 12.47 -5.81 9.92
N CYS A 7 12.95 -5.95 8.68
CA CYS A 7 13.73 -4.91 8.00
C CYS A 7 12.89 -3.66 7.68
N ALA A 8 11.62 -3.83 7.32
CA ALA A 8 10.72 -2.70 7.02
C ALA A 8 10.58 -1.72 8.19
N TYR A 9 10.61 -2.21 9.43
CA TYR A 9 10.53 -1.37 10.64
C TYR A 9 11.89 -0.82 11.11
N ALA A 10 13.00 -1.49 10.79
CA ALA A 10 14.30 -1.17 11.37
C ALA A 10 15.16 -0.22 10.51
N ILE A 11 14.92 -0.16 9.18
CA ILE A 11 15.86 0.44 8.23
C ILE A 11 15.29 1.69 7.53
N GLY A 12 14.00 1.97 7.71
CA GLY A 12 13.33 3.09 7.08
C GLY A 12 12.80 2.71 5.70
N PHE A 13 11.63 3.24 5.39
CA PHE A 13 10.87 2.88 4.20
C PHE A 13 11.57 3.24 2.88
N ASP A 14 12.63 4.06 2.92
CA ASP A 14 13.46 4.41 1.76
C ASP A 14 14.25 3.20 1.22
N GLU A 15 14.79 2.35 2.10
CA GLU A 15 15.46 1.12 1.66
C GLU A 15 14.47 0.07 1.16
N ALA A 16 13.26 0.01 1.74
CA ALA A 16 12.19 -0.83 1.20
C ALA A 16 11.79 -0.40 -0.22
N LEU A 17 11.68 0.92 -0.46
CA LEU A 17 11.44 1.47 -1.80
C LEU A 17 12.58 1.14 -2.77
N LYS A 18 13.83 1.16 -2.29
CA LYS A 18 15.01 0.83 -3.10
C LYS A 18 15.05 -0.64 -3.51
N GLU A 19 14.77 -1.55 -2.58
CA GLU A 19 14.67 -2.99 -2.85
C GLU A 19 13.49 -3.29 -3.79
N LEU A 20 12.34 -2.62 -3.59
CA LEU A 20 11.19 -2.74 -4.49
C LEU A 20 11.53 -2.26 -5.90
N ARG A 21 12.18 -1.10 -6.05
CA ARG A 21 12.64 -0.57 -7.34
C ARG A 21 13.73 -1.41 -8.00
N ALA A 22 14.48 -2.21 -7.24
CA ALA A 22 15.48 -3.12 -7.79
C ALA A 22 14.85 -4.33 -8.50
N ILE A 23 13.56 -4.63 -8.26
CA ILE A 23 12.83 -5.69 -8.96
C ILE A 23 12.39 -5.20 -10.33
N ASN A 24 13.33 -5.24 -11.28
CA ASN A 24 13.09 -4.89 -12.67
C ASN A 24 12.02 -5.82 -13.29
N GLY A 25 10.95 -5.23 -13.84
CA GLY A 25 9.88 -5.94 -14.56
C GLY A 25 8.54 -6.08 -13.82
N LEU A 26 8.44 -5.67 -12.54
CA LEU A 26 7.17 -5.67 -11.79
C LEU A 26 6.55 -4.28 -11.59
N GLU A 27 7.10 -3.25 -12.21
CA GLU A 27 6.64 -1.85 -12.09
C GLU A 27 5.17 -1.67 -12.49
N LYS A 28 4.66 -2.57 -13.34
CA LYS A 28 3.26 -2.60 -13.80
C LYS A 28 2.44 -3.72 -13.15
N HIS A 29 2.98 -4.41 -12.15
CA HIS A 29 2.27 -5.49 -11.50
C HIS A 29 1.35 -4.92 -10.40
N PRO A 30 0.03 -5.22 -10.41
CA PRO A 30 -0.90 -4.66 -9.44
C PRO A 30 -0.52 -4.92 -7.99
N VAL A 31 -0.01 -6.12 -7.69
CA VAL A 31 0.44 -6.49 -6.34
C VAL A 31 1.60 -5.60 -5.89
N TYR A 32 2.56 -5.31 -6.78
CA TYR A 32 3.70 -4.45 -6.47
C TYR A 32 3.24 -3.01 -6.15
N LEU A 33 2.38 -2.45 -7.01
CA LEU A 33 1.80 -1.13 -6.82
C LEU A 33 0.91 -1.04 -5.57
N THR A 34 0.23 -2.14 -5.23
CA THR A 34 -0.55 -2.23 -3.97
C THR A 34 0.36 -2.18 -2.76
N SER A 35 1.44 -2.98 -2.74
CA SER A 35 2.40 -2.98 -1.64
C SER A 35 3.11 -1.63 -1.47
N LEU A 36 3.39 -0.93 -2.57
CA LEU A 36 3.89 0.44 -2.51
C LEU A 36 2.89 1.40 -1.85
N GLY A 37 1.61 1.29 -2.22
CA GLY A 37 0.56 2.11 -1.62
C GLY A 37 0.40 1.87 -0.12
N GLU A 38 0.52 0.62 0.33
CA GLU A 38 0.49 0.26 1.75
C GLU A 38 1.69 0.83 2.50
N ILE A 39 2.90 0.72 1.93
CA ILE A 39 4.11 1.31 2.51
C ILE A 39 3.98 2.82 2.65
N HIS A 40 3.50 3.51 1.62
CA HIS A 40 3.27 4.96 1.68
C HIS A 40 2.18 5.34 2.70
N PHE A 41 1.15 4.51 2.85
CA PHE A 41 0.10 4.75 3.84
C PHE A 41 0.62 4.60 5.28
N GLU A 42 1.40 3.55 5.55
CA GLU A 42 2.06 3.34 6.86
C GLU A 42 3.08 4.45 7.18
N LEU A 43 3.69 5.02 6.14
CA LEU A 43 4.56 6.21 6.24
C LEU A 43 3.83 7.51 6.56
N GLY A 44 2.50 7.53 6.50
CA GLY A 44 1.70 8.75 6.58
C GLY A 44 1.72 9.59 5.28
N ASP A 45 2.39 9.12 4.22
CA ASP A 45 2.34 9.73 2.89
C ASP A 45 1.10 9.27 2.13
N VAL A 46 -0.04 9.81 2.58
CA VAL A 46 -1.36 9.51 2.07
C VAL A 46 -1.51 9.84 0.58
N LEU A 47 -0.79 10.85 0.08
CA LEU A 47 -0.86 11.25 -1.33
C LEU A 47 -0.19 10.21 -2.22
N SER A 48 1.03 9.79 -1.87
CA SER A 48 1.74 8.74 -2.62
C SER A 48 1.06 7.38 -2.49
N ALA A 49 0.42 7.10 -1.36
CA ALA A 49 -0.38 5.89 -1.15
C ALA A 49 -1.55 5.81 -2.15
N LYS A 50 -2.33 6.89 -2.24
CA LYS A 50 -3.47 6.98 -3.16
C LYS A 50 -3.04 6.82 -4.61
N GLU A 51 -1.96 7.47 -5.01
CA GLU A 51 -1.47 7.37 -6.39
C GLU A 51 -1.02 5.94 -6.72
N SER A 52 -0.35 5.26 -5.79
CA SER A 52 0.07 3.87 -5.96
C SER A 52 -1.12 2.91 -6.09
N PHE A 53 -2.16 3.08 -5.27
CA PHE A 53 -3.40 2.29 -5.40
C PHE A 53 -4.14 2.58 -6.72
N ARG A 54 -4.18 3.86 -7.14
CA ARG A 54 -4.78 4.26 -8.43
C ARG A 54 -4.02 3.66 -9.62
N LEU A 55 -2.70 3.58 -9.55
CA LEU A 55 -1.88 2.89 -10.55
C LEU A 55 -2.17 1.39 -10.53
N ALA A 56 -2.23 0.76 -9.35
CA ALA A 56 -2.56 -0.67 -9.24
C ALA A 56 -3.91 -1.01 -9.88
N MET A 57 -4.92 -0.14 -9.74
CA MET A 57 -6.23 -0.29 -10.36
C MET A 57 -6.19 -0.23 -11.90
N GLN A 58 -5.26 0.53 -12.47
CA GLN A 58 -5.11 0.66 -13.92
C GLN A 58 -4.46 -0.59 -14.56
N TYR A 59 -3.66 -1.33 -13.80
CA TYR A 59 -2.95 -2.51 -14.31
C TYR A 59 -3.60 -3.84 -13.91
N THR A 60 -4.67 -3.82 -13.13
CA THR A 60 -5.41 -5.03 -12.76
C THR A 60 -6.71 -5.13 -13.55
N ASP A 61 -6.95 -6.30 -14.13
CA ASP A 61 -8.25 -6.63 -14.72
C ASP A 61 -9.21 -7.28 -13.71
N SER A 62 -8.72 -7.57 -12.50
CA SER A 62 -9.50 -8.24 -11.47
C SER A 62 -10.40 -7.26 -10.73
N GLU A 63 -11.71 -7.40 -10.95
CA GLU A 63 -12.74 -6.57 -10.30
C GLU A 63 -12.68 -6.62 -8.76
N PRO A 64 -12.51 -7.78 -8.10
CA PRO A 64 -12.31 -7.83 -6.64
C PRO A 64 -11.12 -7.01 -6.15
N VAL A 65 -10.04 -6.96 -6.93
CA VAL A 65 -8.85 -6.18 -6.60
C VAL A 65 -9.14 -4.68 -6.74
N LYS A 66 -9.91 -4.26 -7.75
CA LYS A 66 -10.33 -2.86 -7.89
C LYS A 66 -11.19 -2.39 -6.72
N ILE A 67 -12.12 -3.23 -6.25
CA ILE A 67 -12.95 -2.92 -5.07
C ILE A 67 -12.06 -2.74 -3.83
N LEU A 68 -11.17 -3.69 -3.58
CA LEU A 68 -10.22 -3.61 -2.45
C LEU A 68 -9.36 -2.35 -2.50
N LEU A 69 -8.87 -1.98 -3.69
CA LEU A 69 -8.06 -0.79 -3.88
C LEU A 69 -8.86 0.50 -3.67
N SER A 70 -10.12 0.53 -4.12
CA SER A 70 -11.02 1.66 -3.86
C SER A 70 -11.25 1.85 -2.35
N GLU A 71 -11.51 0.78 -1.61
CA GLU A 71 -11.66 0.83 -0.15
C GLU A 71 -10.41 1.37 0.53
N LYS A 72 -9.21 0.95 0.09
CA LYS A 72 -7.94 1.47 0.59
C LYS A 72 -7.78 2.97 0.31
N ILE A 73 -8.16 3.44 -0.88
CA ILE A 73 -8.12 4.87 -1.24
C ILE A 73 -9.10 5.69 -0.37
N ASP A 74 -10.28 5.16 -0.07
CA ASP A 74 -11.23 5.84 0.81
C ASP A 74 -10.78 5.84 2.27
N ASN A 75 -10.16 4.75 2.77
CA ASN A 75 -9.52 4.73 4.09
C ASN A 75 -8.40 5.78 4.20
N CYS A 76 -7.67 6.01 3.10
CA CYS A 76 -6.70 7.10 3.01
C CYS A 76 -7.32 8.51 3.11
N LYS A 77 -8.64 8.70 2.88
CA LYS A 77 -9.32 9.98 3.11
C LYS A 77 -9.76 10.13 4.57
N VAL A 78 -10.21 9.04 5.20
CA VAL A 78 -10.74 9.03 6.57
C VAL A 78 -9.61 9.23 7.61
N ASN A 79 -8.39 8.77 7.31
CA ASN A 79 -7.28 8.85 8.25
C ASN A 79 -6.65 10.25 8.39
N SER A 80 -6.97 11.19 7.50
CA SER A 80 -6.58 12.61 7.66
C SER A 80 -7.41 13.33 8.74
N SER A 81 -8.47 12.70 9.25
CA SER A 81 -9.37 13.29 10.25
C SER A 81 -9.55 12.46 11.52
N ASN A 82 -9.02 11.24 11.64
CA ASN A 82 -9.11 10.46 12.89
C ASN A 82 -7.93 9.51 13.08
N GLY A 83 -7.17 9.69 14.17
CA GLY A 83 -6.23 8.70 14.67
C GLY A 83 -6.92 7.36 14.92
N LEU A 84 -6.31 6.28 14.42
CA LEU A 84 -6.83 4.91 14.36
C LEU A 84 -7.47 4.44 15.68
N SER A 85 -8.78 4.22 15.65
CA SER A 85 -9.45 3.27 16.52
C SER A 85 -9.57 1.95 15.76
N VAL A 86 -8.77 0.98 16.19
CA VAL A 86 -8.70 -0.36 15.64
C VAL A 86 -9.99 -1.14 15.86
N LYS A 87 -10.44 -1.74 14.76
CA LYS A 87 -11.11 -3.05 14.64
C LYS A 87 -12.56 -3.16 15.14
N SER A 88 -13.42 -3.49 14.19
CA SER A 88 -14.55 -4.40 14.44
C SER A 88 -14.56 -5.48 13.36
N PRO A 89 -14.27 -6.76 13.68
CA PRO A 89 -14.78 -7.87 12.89
C PRO A 89 -16.23 -8.12 13.32
N LYS A 90 -17.14 -8.13 12.34
CA LYS A 90 -18.57 -8.38 12.55
C LYS A 90 -18.86 -9.88 12.32
N PRO A 91 -19.58 -10.58 13.21
CA PRO A 91 -20.25 -11.83 12.85
C PRO A 91 -21.51 -11.58 12.00
#